data_AF-A0A4P8IAR2-F1
#
_entry.id   AF-A0A4P8IAR2-F1
#
_cell.length_a   1.000
_cell.length_b   1.000
_cell.length_c   1.000
_cell.angle_alpha   90.00
_cell.angle_beta   90.00
_cell.angle_gamma   90.00
#
_symmetry.space_group_name_H-M   'P 1'
#
loop_
_entity.id
_entity.type
_entity.pdbx_description
1 polymer ?
#
loop_
_entity_poly.entity_id
_entity_poly.type
_entity_poly.pdbx_seq_one_letter_code
_entity_poly.pdbx_strand_id
1 'polypeptide(L)'
;MVEKDKSMEAMIMNDSQKEWMMSLLEFRNEIGDIKKDRQRRDFRKMKGNVFLYNGRLVHGPYKKEIRESWLKKLLEVQEHINKNGPEEFRNLSLITDEELNKIRQIWLEEKHEFEDRLPKIYQEVTGRKLNLKHHFRSAYNDKEWEVLKNVCLEEEPEEELAFELSYRLLDIENRFSTLQKRKGIYNSLESEIKKCFYKNEEDAENYAFKKLKRKKEMGVSFDLKAIREEERAEWEEDGGA
;
A
#
# COMPACT_ATOMS: atom_id res chain seq x y z
N MET A 1 -17.67 2.61 0.95
CA MET A 1 -17.53 1.74 -0.24
C MET A 1 -18.68 0.75 -0.20
N VAL A 2 -19.32 0.45 -1.33
CA VAL A 2 -20.41 -0.54 -1.37
C VAL A 2 -19.78 -1.93 -1.49
N GLU A 3 -20.14 -2.84 -0.58
CA GLU A 3 -19.53 -4.18 -0.47
C GLU A 3 -19.91 -5.10 -1.65
N LYS A 4 -21.09 -4.89 -2.27
CA LYS A 4 -21.55 -5.65 -3.44
C LYS A 4 -22.19 -4.75 -4.49
N ASP A 5 -21.79 -4.93 -5.75
CA ASP A 5 -22.50 -4.30 -6.87
C ASP A 5 -23.74 -5.11 -7.30
N LYS A 6 -24.85 -4.87 -6.60
CA LYS A 6 -26.13 -5.52 -6.87
C LYS A 6 -26.68 -5.23 -8.27
N SER A 7 -26.34 -4.07 -8.84
CA SER A 7 -26.83 -3.67 -10.17
C SER A 7 -26.14 -4.48 -11.26
N MET A 8 -24.82 -4.62 -11.18
CA MET A 8 -24.05 -5.45 -12.10
C MET A 8 -24.36 -6.94 -11.91
N GLU A 9 -24.54 -7.38 -10.65
CA GLU A 9 -24.98 -8.75 -10.34
C GLU A 9 -26.34 -9.08 -10.98
N ALA A 10 -27.34 -8.21 -10.81
CA ALA A 10 -28.64 -8.38 -11.44
C ALA A 10 -28.56 -8.36 -12.97
N MET A 11 -27.70 -7.51 -13.54
CA MET A 11 -27.50 -7.44 -14.99
C MET A 11 -26.97 -8.75 -15.57
N ILE A 12 -26.04 -9.41 -14.88
CA ILE A 12 -25.45 -10.68 -15.31
C ILE A 12 -26.43 -11.84 -15.11
N MET A 13 -27.13 -11.90 -13.96
CA MET A 13 -28.10 -12.97 -13.69
C MET A 13 -29.29 -12.96 -14.66
N ASN A 14 -29.69 -11.77 -15.13
CA ASN A 14 -30.81 -11.62 -16.06
C ASN A 14 -30.44 -11.89 -17.53
N ASP A 15 -29.15 -11.91 -17.87
CA ASP A 15 -28.68 -12.02 -19.25
C ASP A 15 -27.39 -12.84 -19.34
N SER A 16 -27.52 -14.10 -19.76
CA SER A 16 -26.39 -15.01 -19.97
C SER A 16 -25.34 -14.48 -20.95
N GLN A 17 -25.70 -13.57 -21.87
CA GLN A 17 -24.73 -12.97 -22.79
C GLN A 17 -23.74 -12.02 -22.08
N LYS A 18 -23.99 -11.67 -20.82
CA LYS A 18 -23.14 -10.81 -19.99
C LYS A 18 -22.28 -11.58 -19.00
N GLU A 19 -22.24 -12.91 -19.08
CA GLU A 19 -21.43 -13.76 -18.21
C GLU A 19 -19.94 -13.39 -18.23
N TRP A 20 -19.43 -12.87 -19.36
CA TRP A 20 -18.07 -12.35 -19.47
C TRP A 20 -17.74 -11.22 -18.48
N MET A 21 -18.74 -10.49 -17.97
CA MET A 21 -18.57 -9.44 -16.96
C MET A 21 -18.38 -9.98 -15.55
N MET A 22 -18.57 -11.29 -15.31
CA MET A 22 -18.47 -11.89 -13.98
C MET A 22 -17.11 -11.62 -13.35
N SER A 23 -16.02 -11.71 -14.12
CA SER A 23 -14.67 -11.43 -13.64
C SER A 23 -14.49 -9.98 -13.16
N LEU A 24 -15.17 -9.01 -13.76
CA LEU A 24 -15.17 -7.61 -13.30
C LEU A 24 -15.93 -7.46 -11.98
N LEU A 25 -17.10 -8.09 -11.88
CA LEU A 25 -17.93 -8.05 -10.69
C LEU A 25 -17.20 -8.66 -9.49
N GLU A 26 -16.61 -9.83 -9.68
CA GLU A 26 -15.82 -10.52 -8.64
C GLU A 26 -14.66 -9.66 -8.17
N PHE A 27 -13.88 -9.10 -9.10
CA PHE A 27 -12.76 -8.23 -8.76
C PHE A 27 -13.21 -6.97 -8.01
N ARG A 28 -14.29 -6.32 -8.46
CA ARG A 28 -14.86 -5.16 -7.76
C ARG A 28 -15.30 -5.50 -6.34
N ASN A 29 -16.03 -6.61 -6.18
CA ASN A 29 -16.51 -7.05 -4.86
C ASN A 29 -15.34 -7.42 -3.95
N GLU A 30 -14.27 -8.02 -4.49
CA GLU A 30 -13.06 -8.31 -3.73
C GLU A 30 -12.43 -7.03 -3.17
N ILE A 31 -12.27 -5.98 -3.98
CA ILE A 31 -11.75 -4.68 -3.53
C ILE A 31 -12.69 -4.04 -2.50
N GLY A 32 -14.01 -4.17 -2.69
CA GLY A 32 -15.05 -3.62 -1.82
C GLY A 32 -15.25 -4.31 -0.47
N ASP A 33 -14.59 -5.45 -0.22
CA ASP A 33 -14.70 -6.22 1.02
C ASP A 33 -14.06 -5.47 2.22
N ILE A 34 -14.90 -4.71 2.94
CA ILE A 34 -14.51 -3.91 4.11
C ILE A 34 -13.93 -4.77 5.23
N LYS A 35 -14.39 -6.02 5.37
CA LYS A 35 -13.94 -6.92 6.45
C LYS A 35 -12.46 -7.29 6.27
N LYS A 36 -12.03 -7.47 5.02
CA LYS A 36 -10.64 -7.76 4.67
C LYS A 36 -9.79 -6.51 4.42
N ASP A 37 -10.41 -5.36 4.17
CA ASP A 37 -9.72 -4.12 3.80
C ASP A 37 -8.67 -3.68 4.82
N ARG A 38 -8.93 -3.84 6.13
CA ARG A 38 -7.96 -3.50 7.18
C ARG A 38 -6.65 -4.28 7.01
N GLN A 39 -6.71 -5.60 6.82
CA GLN A 39 -5.53 -6.46 6.74
C GLN A 39 -4.66 -6.18 5.50
N ARG A 40 -5.26 -5.61 4.46
CA ARG A 40 -4.60 -5.23 3.19
C ARG A 40 -3.81 -3.92 3.29
N ARG A 41 -3.99 -3.16 4.37
CA ARG A 41 -3.42 -1.81 4.52
C ARG A 41 -2.26 -1.80 5.49
N ASP A 42 -1.37 -0.85 5.29
CA ASP A 42 -0.33 -0.50 6.23
C ASP A 42 -0.96 0.10 7.50
N PHE A 43 -0.47 -0.27 8.69
CA PHE A 43 -0.97 0.28 9.94
C PHE A 43 -0.61 1.78 10.10
N ARG A 44 0.37 2.28 9.33
CA ARG A 44 0.80 3.68 9.29
C ARG A 44 0.12 4.45 8.17
N LYS A 45 0.02 5.78 8.31
CA LYS A 45 -0.34 6.68 7.20
C LYS A 45 0.87 6.87 6.27
N MET A 46 0.65 7.53 5.13
CA MET A 46 1.69 7.72 4.10
C MET A 46 2.99 8.37 4.61
N LYS A 47 2.93 9.18 5.66
CA LYS A 47 4.11 9.83 6.29
C LYS A 47 4.64 9.04 7.51
N GLY A 48 4.19 7.81 7.72
CA GLY A 48 4.62 6.95 8.84
C GLY A 48 3.90 7.20 10.16
N ASN A 49 3.19 8.31 10.29
CA ASN A 49 2.44 8.62 11.48
C ASN A 49 1.26 7.66 11.66
N VAL A 50 0.92 7.39 12.93
CA VAL A 50 -0.19 6.53 13.32
C VAL A 50 -1.24 7.35 14.07
N PHE A 51 -2.50 6.94 13.96
CA PHE A 51 -3.62 7.58 14.63
C PHE A 51 -4.52 6.52 15.23
N LEU A 52 -5.04 6.81 16.42
CA LEU A 52 -6.05 6.01 17.08
C LEU A 52 -7.44 6.51 16.71
N TYR A 53 -8.35 5.57 16.50
CA TYR A 53 -9.79 5.83 16.38
C TYR A 53 -10.55 4.65 16.95
N ASN A 54 -11.43 4.92 17.90
CA ASN A 54 -12.22 3.93 18.61
C ASN A 54 -11.36 2.79 19.18
N GLY A 55 -10.27 3.14 19.85
CA GLY A 55 -9.36 2.21 20.53
C GLY A 55 -8.49 1.35 19.62
N ARG A 56 -8.30 1.72 18.35
CA ARG A 56 -7.44 0.98 17.41
C ARG A 56 -6.77 1.89 16.39
N LEU A 57 -5.70 1.40 15.76
CA LEU A 57 -5.02 2.13 14.69
C LEU A 57 -5.86 2.31 13.41
N VAL A 58 -5.87 3.53 12.88
CA VAL A 58 -6.41 3.86 11.56
C VAL A 58 -5.37 3.57 10.48
N HIS A 59 -5.61 2.48 9.74
CA HIS A 59 -4.70 2.05 8.69
C HIS A 59 -4.63 3.05 7.51
N GLY A 60 -3.52 3.04 6.80
CA GLY A 60 -3.21 3.94 5.69
C GLY A 60 -3.31 3.28 4.31
N PRO A 61 -2.26 3.43 3.47
CA PRO A 61 -2.28 2.95 2.09
C PRO A 61 -2.23 1.41 2.02
N TYR A 62 -2.50 0.86 0.85
CA TYR A 62 -2.35 -0.58 0.60
C TYR A 62 -0.87 -1.00 0.63
N LYS A 63 -0.63 -2.19 1.21
CA LYS A 63 0.68 -2.86 1.23
C LYS A 63 1.16 -3.13 -0.21
N LYS A 64 2.48 -3.31 -0.38
CA LYS A 64 3.12 -3.54 -1.70
C LYS A 64 2.51 -4.76 -2.39
N GLU A 65 2.42 -5.87 -1.68
CA GLU A 65 1.94 -7.16 -2.18
C GLU A 65 0.47 -7.06 -2.63
N ILE A 66 -0.33 -6.25 -1.93
CA ILE A 66 -1.72 -6.01 -2.30
C ILE A 66 -1.81 -5.21 -3.59
N ARG A 67 -1.03 -4.11 -3.72
CA ARG A 67 -1.00 -3.33 -4.96
C ARG A 67 -0.58 -4.16 -6.16
N GLU A 68 0.44 -5.00 -5.99
CA GLU A 68 0.89 -5.92 -7.05
C GLU A 68 -0.19 -6.94 -7.40
N SER A 69 -0.83 -7.55 -6.40
CA SER A 69 -1.89 -8.53 -6.63
C SER A 69 -3.09 -7.93 -7.35
N TRP A 70 -3.47 -6.69 -7.04
CA TRP A 70 -4.57 -6.01 -7.68
C TRP A 70 -4.25 -5.60 -9.10
N LEU A 71 -3.04 -5.12 -9.35
CA LEU A 71 -2.61 -4.84 -10.71
C LEU A 71 -2.64 -6.11 -11.57
N LYS A 72 -2.12 -7.22 -11.03
CA LYS A 72 -2.14 -8.52 -11.70
C LYS A 72 -3.57 -8.95 -12.03
N LYS A 73 -4.47 -8.96 -11.03
CA LYS A 73 -5.89 -9.31 -11.23
C LYS A 73 -6.59 -8.39 -12.22
N LEU A 74 -6.33 -7.08 -12.18
CA LEU A 74 -6.91 -6.13 -13.14
C LEU A 74 -6.52 -6.47 -14.58
N LEU A 75 -5.25 -6.79 -14.81
CA LEU A 75 -4.77 -7.20 -16.13
C LEU A 75 -5.32 -8.57 -16.54
N GLU A 76 -5.43 -9.52 -15.61
CA GLU A 76 -6.03 -10.84 -15.87
C GLU A 76 -7.50 -10.71 -16.27
N VAL A 77 -8.26 -9.85 -15.58
CA VAL A 77 -9.65 -9.53 -15.92
C VAL A 77 -9.74 -8.87 -17.30
N GLN A 78 -8.83 -7.95 -17.62
CA GLN A 78 -8.76 -7.33 -18.95
C GLN A 78 -8.53 -8.38 -20.05
N GLU A 79 -7.52 -9.24 -19.90
CA GLU A 79 -7.22 -10.30 -20.89
C GLU A 79 -8.37 -11.32 -21.00
N HIS A 80 -9.06 -11.62 -19.88
CA HIS A 80 -10.25 -12.46 -19.88
C HIS A 80 -11.37 -11.85 -20.74
N ILE A 81 -11.65 -10.56 -20.59
CA ILE A 81 -12.66 -9.85 -21.39
C ILE A 81 -12.24 -9.80 -22.85
N ASN A 82 -10.97 -9.47 -23.14
CA ASN A 82 -10.46 -9.43 -24.51
C ASN A 82 -10.59 -10.79 -25.22
N LYS A 83 -10.55 -11.90 -24.47
CA LYS A 83 -10.67 -13.26 -25.01
C LYS A 83 -12.11 -13.79 -25.08
N ASN A 84 -12.91 -13.54 -24.05
CA ASN A 84 -14.21 -14.20 -23.87
C ASN A 84 -15.40 -13.25 -23.98
N GLY A 85 -15.16 -11.93 -23.99
CA GLY A 85 -16.17 -10.91 -24.16
C GLY A 85 -16.60 -10.69 -25.61
N PRO A 86 -17.62 -9.84 -25.83
CA PRO A 86 -18.09 -9.39 -27.14
C PRO A 86 -16.98 -8.81 -28.03
N GLU A 87 -17.19 -8.83 -29.34
CA GLU A 87 -16.21 -8.38 -30.33
C GLU A 87 -15.77 -6.92 -30.14
N GLU A 88 -16.69 -6.06 -29.69
CA GLU A 88 -16.41 -4.65 -29.36
C GLU A 88 -15.40 -4.47 -28.21
N PHE A 89 -15.21 -5.48 -27.36
CA PHE A 89 -14.29 -5.44 -26.22
C PHE A 89 -12.98 -6.19 -26.46
N ARG A 90 -12.68 -6.65 -27.68
CA ARG A 90 -11.42 -7.36 -27.98
C ARG A 90 -10.15 -6.55 -27.69
N ASN A 91 -10.26 -5.22 -27.77
CA ASN A 91 -9.18 -4.28 -27.53
C ASN A 91 -9.44 -3.42 -26.28
N LEU A 92 -10.26 -3.92 -25.34
CA LEU A 92 -10.54 -3.19 -24.11
C LEU A 92 -9.25 -3.02 -23.29
N SER A 93 -9.05 -1.80 -22.80
CA SER A 93 -8.01 -1.43 -21.85
C SER A 93 -8.70 -0.94 -20.58
N LEU A 94 -8.66 -1.77 -19.53
CA LEU A 94 -9.13 -1.40 -18.19
C LEU A 94 -8.16 -0.47 -17.47
N ILE A 95 -6.88 -0.51 -17.88
CA ILE A 95 -5.82 0.39 -17.45
C ILE A 95 -4.91 0.68 -18.64
N THR A 96 -4.59 1.95 -18.84
CA THR A 96 -3.79 2.39 -19.99
C THR A 96 -2.29 2.22 -19.76
N ASP A 97 -1.51 2.21 -20.84
CA ASP A 97 -0.05 2.20 -20.77
C ASP A 97 0.49 3.44 -20.03
N GLU A 98 -0.16 4.59 -20.16
CA GLU A 98 0.18 5.83 -19.43
C GLU A 98 -0.03 5.67 -17.93
N GLU A 99 -1.16 5.07 -17.52
CA GLU A 99 -1.47 4.80 -16.11
C GLU A 99 -0.50 3.79 -15.51
N LEU A 100 -0.19 2.71 -16.24
CA LEU A 100 0.83 1.73 -15.85
C LEU A 100 2.21 2.37 -15.64
N ASN A 101 2.63 3.23 -16.57
CA ASN A 101 3.88 3.97 -16.43
C ASN A 101 3.85 4.91 -15.22
N LYS A 102 2.70 5.53 -14.90
CA LYS A 102 2.58 6.40 -13.73
C LYS A 102 2.61 5.61 -12.41
N ILE A 103 1.96 4.45 -12.36
CA ILE A 103 2.03 3.54 -11.21
C ILE A 103 3.49 3.11 -10.98
N ARG A 104 4.17 2.70 -12.05
CA ARG A 104 5.60 2.32 -11.97
C ARG A 104 6.45 3.47 -11.45
N GLN A 105 6.23 4.69 -11.94
CA GLN A 105 6.93 5.88 -11.45
C GLN A 105 6.71 6.07 -9.94
N ILE A 106 5.47 5.94 -9.45
CA ILE A 106 5.17 6.07 -8.01
C ILE A 106 5.90 4.98 -7.20
N TRP A 107 5.88 3.74 -7.67
CA TRP A 107 6.53 2.61 -6.97
C TRP A 107 8.05 2.81 -6.88
N LEU A 108 8.67 3.20 -7.99
CA LEU A 108 10.11 3.44 -8.03
C LEU A 108 10.46 4.71 -7.26
N GLU A 109 9.84 5.85 -7.58
CA GLU A 109 10.27 7.17 -7.09
C GLU A 109 9.80 7.48 -5.67
N GLU A 110 8.54 7.19 -5.34
CA GLU A 110 7.96 7.57 -4.04
C GLU A 110 8.01 6.43 -3.02
N LYS A 111 7.93 5.17 -3.50
CA LYS A 111 7.98 3.99 -2.63
C LYS A 111 9.36 3.37 -2.54
N HIS A 112 10.33 3.80 -3.36
CA HIS A 112 11.70 3.27 -3.39
C HIS A 112 11.80 1.78 -3.77
N GLU A 113 10.80 1.24 -4.48
CA GLU A 113 10.67 -0.18 -4.80
C GLU A 113 11.51 -0.57 -6.02
N PHE A 114 12.84 -0.51 -5.90
CA PHE A 114 13.78 -0.70 -7.02
C PHE A 114 13.78 -2.11 -7.67
N GLU A 115 13.04 -3.07 -7.12
CA GLU A 115 12.76 -4.38 -7.74
C GLU A 115 12.04 -4.28 -9.10
N ASP A 116 11.42 -3.12 -9.39
CA ASP A 116 10.73 -2.83 -10.66
C ASP A 116 9.78 -3.96 -11.12
N ARG A 117 8.84 -4.32 -10.24
CA ARG A 117 7.90 -5.44 -10.45
C ARG A 117 6.85 -5.19 -11.54
N LEU A 118 6.43 -3.94 -11.77
CA LEU A 118 5.30 -3.63 -12.65
C LEU A 118 5.48 -4.17 -14.09
N PRO A 119 6.62 -3.97 -14.77
CA PRO A 119 6.80 -4.50 -16.13
C PRO A 119 6.76 -6.02 -16.19
N LYS A 120 7.21 -6.70 -15.12
CA LYS A 120 7.17 -8.18 -15.01
C LYS A 120 5.74 -8.66 -14.87
N ILE A 121 4.96 -8.06 -13.96
CA ILE A 121 3.53 -8.37 -13.81
C ILE A 121 2.80 -8.19 -15.15
N TYR A 122 3.05 -7.08 -15.85
CA TYR A 122 2.45 -6.84 -17.16
C TYR A 122 2.82 -7.94 -18.18
N GLN A 123 4.10 -8.30 -18.27
CA GLN A 123 4.57 -9.31 -19.21
C GLN A 123 4.08 -10.72 -18.85
N GLU A 124 4.04 -11.07 -17.56
CA GLU A 124 3.53 -12.35 -17.05
C GLU A 124 2.06 -12.56 -17.45
N VAL A 125 1.23 -11.52 -17.36
CA VAL A 125 -0.21 -11.61 -17.63
C VAL A 125 -0.53 -11.46 -19.12
N THR A 126 0.05 -10.46 -19.78
CA THR A 126 -0.34 -10.09 -21.15
C THR A 126 0.51 -10.76 -22.23
N GLY A 127 1.64 -11.38 -21.85
CA GLY A 127 2.65 -11.89 -22.78
C GLY A 127 3.42 -10.80 -23.56
N ARG A 128 3.10 -9.52 -23.33
CA ARG A 128 3.65 -8.37 -24.08
C ARG A 128 4.62 -7.58 -23.21
N LYS A 129 5.55 -6.87 -23.84
CA LYS A 129 6.43 -5.93 -23.12
C LYS A 129 5.77 -4.57 -23.04
N LEU A 130 5.67 -4.02 -21.84
CA LEU A 130 5.18 -2.66 -21.62
C LEU A 130 6.15 -1.64 -22.24
N ASN A 131 5.62 -0.65 -22.96
CA ASN A 131 6.43 0.46 -23.48
C ASN A 131 6.78 1.45 -22.35
N LEU A 132 7.98 1.30 -21.78
CA LEU A 132 8.44 2.12 -20.66
C LEU A 132 8.80 3.54 -21.13
N LYS A 133 8.11 4.55 -20.58
CA LYS A 133 8.34 5.98 -20.89
C LYS A 133 9.37 6.63 -19.96
N HIS A 134 9.44 6.15 -18.71
CA HIS A 134 10.31 6.72 -17.69
C HIS A 134 11.57 5.85 -17.48
N HIS A 135 12.74 6.46 -17.69
CA HIS A 135 14.03 5.81 -17.42
C HIS A 135 14.40 5.94 -15.94
N PHE A 136 14.21 4.86 -15.21
CA PHE A 136 14.72 4.72 -13.85
C PHE A 136 16.11 4.07 -13.89
N ARG A 137 17.10 4.70 -13.28
CA ARG A 137 18.46 4.15 -13.13
C ARG A 137 18.70 3.85 -11.66
N SER A 138 18.59 2.58 -11.29
CA SER A 138 19.07 2.08 -10.01
C SER A 138 20.33 1.24 -10.23
N ALA A 139 21.27 1.33 -9.29
CA ALA A 139 22.39 0.39 -9.22
C ALA A 139 21.94 -0.99 -8.72
N TYR A 140 20.74 -1.08 -8.15
CA TYR A 140 20.15 -2.26 -7.54
C TYR A 140 19.01 -2.83 -8.39
N ASN A 141 18.88 -4.15 -8.37
CA ASN A 141 17.85 -4.93 -9.04
C ASN A 141 17.30 -6.03 -8.09
N ASP A 142 16.56 -6.97 -8.65
CA ASP A 142 15.95 -8.13 -7.96
C ASP A 142 16.93 -8.87 -7.06
N LYS A 143 18.19 -9.04 -7.49
CA LYS A 143 19.17 -9.78 -6.71
C LYS A 143 19.48 -9.07 -5.40
N GLU A 144 19.74 -7.77 -5.44
CA GLU A 144 20.00 -7.00 -4.23
C GLU A 144 18.73 -6.85 -3.38
N TRP A 145 17.56 -6.77 -4.00
CA TRP A 145 16.27 -6.77 -3.29
C TRP A 145 16.11 -8.05 -2.45
N GLU A 146 16.29 -9.23 -3.06
CA GLU A 146 16.15 -10.51 -2.39
C GLU A 146 17.23 -10.74 -1.32
N VAL A 147 18.49 -10.40 -1.62
CA VAL A 147 19.58 -10.50 -0.61
C VAL A 147 19.25 -9.63 0.60
N LEU A 148 18.85 -8.38 0.39
CA LEU A 148 18.54 -7.46 1.48
C LEU A 148 17.34 -7.96 2.31
N LYS A 149 16.31 -8.48 1.64
CA LYS A 149 15.15 -9.07 2.30
C LYS A 149 15.55 -10.23 3.20
N ASN A 150 16.35 -11.16 2.68
CA ASN A 150 16.78 -12.34 3.43
C ASN A 150 17.63 -11.95 4.64
N VAL A 151 18.61 -11.05 4.47
CA VAL A 151 19.44 -10.56 5.58
C VAL A 151 18.59 -9.90 6.67
N CYS A 152 17.64 -9.03 6.31
CA CYS A 152 16.78 -8.40 7.31
C CYS A 152 15.90 -9.42 8.05
N LEU A 153 15.35 -10.42 7.36
CA LEU A 153 14.53 -11.46 7.97
C LEU A 153 15.33 -12.41 8.87
N GLU A 154 16.60 -12.67 8.53
CA GLU A 154 17.50 -13.54 9.30
C GLU A 154 18.02 -12.85 10.56
N GLU A 155 18.47 -11.60 10.45
CA GLU A 155 19.10 -10.87 11.55
C GLU A 155 18.06 -10.27 12.52
N GLU A 156 16.94 -9.76 12.01
CA GLU A 156 15.93 -9.04 12.79
C GLU A 156 14.51 -9.56 12.48
N PRO A 157 14.20 -10.84 12.77
CA PRO A 157 12.95 -11.49 12.35
C PRO A 157 11.68 -10.86 12.93
N GLU A 158 11.80 -10.14 14.05
CA GLU A 158 10.66 -9.48 14.71
C GLU A 158 10.47 -8.02 14.26
N GLU A 159 11.40 -7.45 13.49
CA GLU A 159 11.37 -6.07 12.97
C GLU A 159 10.74 -6.04 11.58
N GLU A 160 9.41 -6.03 11.51
CA GLU A 160 8.65 -6.08 10.24
C GLU A 160 9.02 -4.96 9.26
N LEU A 161 9.46 -3.80 9.77
CA LEU A 161 9.81 -2.63 8.96
C LEU A 161 11.30 -2.52 8.64
N ALA A 162 12.16 -3.43 9.12
CA ALA A 162 13.61 -3.39 8.87
C ALA A 162 13.94 -3.48 7.38
N PHE A 163 13.29 -4.41 6.66
CA PHE A 163 13.49 -4.54 5.22
C PHE A 163 13.06 -3.26 4.49
N GLU A 164 11.91 -2.69 4.87
CA GLU A 164 11.41 -1.45 4.28
C GLU A 164 12.36 -0.27 4.51
N LEU A 165 12.86 -0.12 5.73
CA LEU A 165 13.83 0.91 6.04
C LEU A 165 15.08 0.75 5.17
N SER A 166 15.65 -0.45 5.14
CA SER A 166 16.90 -0.73 4.43
C SER A 166 16.82 -0.40 2.95
N TYR A 167 15.80 -0.88 2.23
CA TYR A 167 15.73 -0.63 0.79
C TYR A 167 15.50 0.86 0.48
N ARG A 168 14.76 1.59 1.34
CA ARG A 168 14.53 3.03 1.18
C ARG A 168 15.80 3.84 1.40
N LEU A 169 16.57 3.51 2.42
CA LEU A 169 17.84 4.20 2.70
C LEU A 169 18.85 3.98 1.57
N LEU A 170 18.97 2.74 1.07
CA LEU A 170 19.86 2.42 -0.05
C LEU A 170 19.48 3.17 -1.32
N ASP A 171 18.19 3.21 -1.65
CA ASP A 171 17.74 3.94 -2.84
C ASP A 171 17.95 5.46 -2.70
N ILE A 172 17.74 6.04 -1.51
CA ILE A 172 18.06 7.44 -1.26
C ILE A 172 19.55 7.69 -1.46
N GLU A 173 20.44 6.93 -0.82
CA GLU A 173 21.89 7.10 -1.01
C GLU A 173 22.29 6.99 -2.49
N ASN A 174 21.72 6.01 -3.22
CA ASN A 174 21.98 5.84 -4.64
C ASN A 174 21.53 7.05 -5.49
N ARG A 175 20.37 7.66 -5.18
CA ARG A 175 19.90 8.87 -5.88
C ARG A 175 20.76 10.11 -5.61
N PHE A 176 21.32 10.19 -4.41
CA PHE A 176 22.18 11.29 -3.95
C PHE A 176 23.68 11.02 -4.17
N SER A 177 24.02 10.03 -5.01
CA SER A 177 25.38 9.50 -5.21
C SER A 177 26.44 10.49 -5.70
N THR A 178 26.08 11.67 -6.21
CA THR A 178 27.05 12.70 -6.61
C THR A 178 27.18 13.82 -5.58
N LEU A 179 28.41 14.31 -5.36
CA LEU A 179 28.71 15.39 -4.40
C LEU A 179 27.84 16.64 -4.60
N GLN A 180 27.53 16.98 -5.87
CA GLN A 180 26.67 18.13 -6.22
C GLN A 180 25.19 17.92 -5.89
N LYS A 181 24.74 16.68 -5.72
CA LYS A 181 23.34 16.32 -5.44
C LYS A 181 23.04 16.08 -3.97
N ARG A 182 24.04 16.08 -3.06
CA ARG A 182 23.85 15.74 -1.64
C ARG A 182 22.97 16.71 -0.83
N LYS A 183 22.58 17.87 -1.38
CA LYS A 183 21.72 18.83 -0.68
C LYS A 183 20.36 18.20 -0.36
N GLY A 184 20.03 18.07 0.93
CA GLY A 184 18.75 17.55 1.39
C GLY A 184 18.73 16.04 1.70
N ILE A 185 19.85 15.32 1.49
CA ILE A 185 19.92 13.88 1.75
C ILE A 185 19.56 13.53 3.20
N TYR A 186 20.07 14.28 4.19
CA TYR A 186 19.77 14.03 5.60
C TYR A 186 18.28 14.17 5.91
N ASN A 187 17.60 15.15 5.30
CA ASN A 187 16.15 15.33 5.48
C ASN A 187 15.37 14.15 4.86
N SER A 188 15.83 13.64 3.71
CA SER A 188 15.24 12.46 3.07
C SER A 188 15.45 11.21 3.92
N LEU A 189 16.67 10.95 4.39
CA LEU A 189 16.98 9.81 5.26
C LEU A 189 16.18 9.89 6.57
N GLU A 190 16.17 11.05 7.24
CA GLU A 190 15.41 11.26 8.47
C GLU A 190 13.91 11.03 8.24
N SER A 191 13.36 11.46 7.10
CA SER A 191 11.98 11.19 6.73
C SER A 191 11.69 9.68 6.66
N GLU A 192 12.56 8.89 6.02
CA GLU A 192 12.30 7.46 5.87
C GLU A 192 12.54 6.67 7.16
N ILE A 193 13.51 7.09 7.98
CA ILE A 193 13.71 6.56 9.34
C ILE A 193 12.45 6.80 10.18
N LYS A 194 11.90 8.03 10.18
CA LYS A 194 10.65 8.34 10.89
C LYS A 194 9.47 7.52 10.37
N LYS A 195 9.45 7.20 9.07
CA LYS A 195 8.41 6.34 8.49
C LYS A 195 8.51 4.90 8.98
N CYS A 196 9.72 4.39 9.16
CA CYS A 196 9.98 3.00 9.55
C CYS A 196 10.41 2.90 11.02
N PHE A 197 9.87 3.77 11.87
CA PHE A 197 10.27 3.88 13.27
C PHE A 197 9.80 2.72 14.15
N TYR A 198 8.67 2.09 13.81
CA TYR A 198 8.06 1.05 14.63
C TYR A 198 8.59 -0.32 14.28
N LYS A 199 8.58 -1.22 15.26
CA LYS A 199 8.88 -2.63 15.04
C LYS A 199 7.81 -3.33 14.20
N ASN A 200 6.54 -3.16 14.60
CA ASN A 200 5.36 -3.78 13.98
C ASN A 200 4.07 -3.00 14.38
N GLU A 201 2.89 -3.52 14.01
CA GLU A 201 1.60 -2.88 14.34
C GLU A 201 1.37 -2.76 15.85
N GLU A 202 1.74 -3.78 16.63
CA GLU A 202 1.54 -3.80 18.08
C GLU A 202 2.40 -2.73 18.78
N ASP A 203 3.67 -2.60 18.41
CA ASP A 203 4.55 -1.55 18.91
C ASP A 203 4.01 -0.15 18.57
N ALA A 204 3.53 0.03 17.34
CA ALA A 204 2.92 1.28 16.90
C ALA A 204 1.66 1.66 17.67
N GLU A 205 0.81 0.67 17.97
CA GLU A 205 -0.40 0.86 18.77
C GLU A 205 -0.06 1.23 20.21
N ASN A 206 0.86 0.48 20.82
CA ASN A 206 1.37 0.73 22.17
C ASN A 206 1.98 2.13 22.29
N TYR A 207 2.79 2.54 21.31
CA TYR A 207 3.36 3.88 21.24
C TYR A 207 2.26 4.95 21.17
N ALA A 208 1.24 4.75 20.32
CA ALA A 208 0.14 5.69 20.17
C ALA A 208 -0.67 5.86 21.46
N PHE A 209 -0.98 4.76 22.16
CA PHE A 209 -1.69 4.80 23.44
C PHE A 209 -0.85 5.45 24.55
N LYS A 210 0.44 5.14 24.66
CA LYS A 210 1.34 5.80 25.63
C LYS A 210 1.40 7.31 25.40
N LYS A 211 1.47 7.73 24.13
CA LYS A 211 1.45 9.15 23.75
C LYS A 211 0.13 9.83 24.11
N LEU A 212 -0.99 9.15 23.92
CA LEU A 212 -2.32 9.64 24.29
C LEU A 212 -2.46 9.81 25.80
N LYS A 213 -2.06 8.79 26.58
CA LYS A 213 -2.05 8.82 28.04
C LYS A 213 -1.20 9.97 28.58
N ARG A 214 0.02 10.13 28.05
CA ARG A 214 0.90 11.25 28.43
C ARG A 214 0.28 12.62 28.16
N LYS A 215 -0.47 12.79 27.06
CA LYS A 215 -1.18 14.05 26.80
C LYS A 215 -2.24 14.34 27.86
N LYS A 216 -3.03 13.32 28.21
CA LYS A 216 -4.03 13.40 29.30
C LYS A 216 -3.37 13.81 30.62
N GLU A 217 -2.32 13.10 31.03
CA GLU A 217 -1.59 13.37 32.28
C GLU A 217 -0.97 14.77 32.33
N MET A 218 -0.58 15.33 31.18
CA MET A 218 0.01 16.66 31.08
C MET A 218 -1.04 17.78 30.89
N GLY A 219 -2.34 17.47 30.92
CA GLY A 219 -3.42 18.44 30.65
C GLY A 219 -3.40 19.01 29.24
N VAL A 220 -2.73 18.33 28.29
CA VAL A 220 -2.64 18.75 26.89
C VAL A 220 -3.84 18.22 26.13
N SER A 221 -4.43 19.04 25.26
CA SER A 221 -5.56 18.64 24.41
C SER A 221 -5.29 17.32 23.65
N PHE A 222 -6.27 16.42 23.73
CA PHE A 222 -6.29 15.13 23.06
C PHE A 222 -7.69 14.85 22.47
N ASP A 223 -7.76 13.89 21.54
CA ASP A 223 -9.00 13.53 20.85
C ASP A 223 -9.65 12.31 21.51
N LEU A 224 -10.83 12.49 22.12
CA LEU A 224 -11.61 11.41 22.73
C LEU A 224 -12.06 10.34 21.73
N LYS A 225 -12.12 10.65 20.43
CA LYS A 225 -12.39 9.65 19.40
C LYS A 225 -11.31 8.58 19.31
N ALA A 226 -10.11 8.83 19.86
CA ALA A 226 -9.06 7.83 19.97
C ALA A 226 -9.45 6.67 20.91
N ILE A 227 -10.30 6.93 21.90
CA ILE A 227 -10.73 5.97 22.92
C ILE A 227 -11.98 5.22 22.44
N ARG A 228 -12.12 3.96 22.88
CA ARG A 228 -13.34 3.16 22.66
C ARG A 228 -14.51 3.89 23.27
N GLU A 229 -15.63 3.92 22.55
CA GLU A 229 -16.83 4.65 23.00
C GLU A 229 -17.25 4.29 24.43
N GLU A 230 -17.12 3.01 24.79
CA GLU A 230 -17.41 2.45 26.12
C GLU A 230 -16.49 3.00 27.23
N GLU A 231 -15.26 3.36 26.89
CA GLU A 231 -14.22 3.79 27.84
C GLU A 231 -14.12 5.33 27.93
N ARG A 232 -14.89 6.08 27.12
CA ARG A 232 -14.76 7.55 27.07
C ARG A 232 -15.15 8.22 28.38
N ALA A 233 -16.18 7.72 29.06
CA ALA A 233 -16.65 8.29 30.33
C ALA A 233 -15.56 8.25 31.41
N GLU A 234 -14.88 7.11 31.56
CA GLU A 234 -13.74 6.95 32.49
C GLU A 234 -12.58 7.91 32.15
N TRP A 235 -12.41 8.21 30.86
CA TRP A 235 -11.37 9.14 30.41
C TRP A 235 -11.70 10.61 30.65
N GLU A 236 -12.98 10.97 30.68
CA GLU A 236 -13.45 12.32 31.01
C GLU A 236 -13.39 12.58 32.52
N GLU A 237 -13.78 11.62 33.35
CA GLU A 237 -13.81 11.76 34.81
C GLU A 237 -12.40 11.94 35.42
N ASP A 238 -11.41 11.20 34.91
CA ASP A 238 -10.01 11.27 35.36
C ASP A 238 -9.23 12.50 34.84
N GLY A 239 -9.81 13.30 33.94
CA GLY A 239 -9.17 14.47 33.33
C GLY A 239 -9.47 15.81 34.01
N GLY A 240 -10.30 15.79 35.05
CA GLY A 240 -10.71 16.97 35.82
C GLY A 240 -9.93 17.12 37.13
N ALA A 241 -8.73 17.69 37.06
CA ALA A 241 -8.03 18.30 38.21
C ALA A 241 -7.16 19.47 37.73
#